data_AF-A0A5J6G5Y7-F1
#
_entry.id   AF-A0A5J6G5Y7-F1
#
_cell.length_a   1.000
_cell.length_b   1.000
_cell.length_c   1.000
_cell.angle_alpha   90.00
_cell.angle_beta   90.00
_cell.angle_gamma   90.00
#
_symmetry.space_group_name_H-M   'P 1'
#
loop_
_entity.id
_entity.type
_entity.pdbx_description
1 polymer ?
#
loop_
_entity_poly.entity_id
_entity_poly.type
_entity_poly.pdbx_seq_one_letter_code
_entity_poly.pdbx_strand_id
1 'polypeptide(L)'
;MIKDPSASWDGPFPYDALAPAGVTPWTTHADMRDVSFELLARHLMTPVTQQAWDELRTVRRRLLVDLLLYDVDLEAELPLAAQELSRLIDASTEQPDAEGPVPEDRAHLVADLVRFDV
;
A
#
# COMPACT_ATOMS: atom_id res chain seq x y z
N MET A 1 -3.21 -6.14 -9.54
CA MET A 1 -3.30 -4.79 -8.94
C MET A 1 -2.68 -4.79 -7.55
N ILE A 2 -1.91 -3.75 -7.25
CA ILE A 2 -1.21 -3.54 -5.98
C ILE A 2 -1.85 -2.32 -5.30
N LYS A 3 -2.09 -2.38 -3.99
CA LYS A 3 -2.57 -1.22 -3.24
C LYS A 3 -1.45 -0.22 -3.07
N ASP A 4 -1.77 1.06 -3.14
CA ASP A 4 -0.83 2.10 -2.79
C ASP A 4 -0.38 1.95 -1.33
N PRO A 5 0.92 1.70 -1.06
CA PRO A 5 1.43 1.51 0.30
C PRO A 5 1.41 2.80 1.12
N SER A 6 1.33 3.97 0.47
CA SER A 6 1.23 5.28 1.12
C SER A 6 -0.21 5.71 1.38
N ALA A 7 -1.20 5.03 0.78
CA ALA A 7 -2.59 5.32 1.00
C ALA A 7 -3.08 4.72 2.32
N SER A 8 -3.50 5.59 3.24
CA SER A 8 -4.22 5.17 4.44
C SER A 8 -5.70 5.01 4.10
N TRP A 9 -6.25 3.81 4.28
CA TRP A 9 -7.68 3.56 4.27
C TRP A 9 -8.17 3.30 5.70
N ASP A 10 -9.25 3.96 6.10
CA ASP A 10 -9.83 3.77 7.42
C ASP A 10 -10.57 2.43 7.48
N GLY A 11 -9.90 1.43 8.05
CA GLY A 11 -10.42 0.06 8.19
C GLY A 11 -10.02 -0.87 7.03
N PRO A 12 -10.71 -2.02 6.89
CA PRO A 12 -10.42 -2.97 5.81
C PRO A 12 -10.65 -2.34 4.44
N PHE A 13 -9.71 -2.57 3.52
CA PHE A 13 -9.84 -2.07 2.16
C PHE A 13 -11.06 -2.72 1.48
N PRO A 14 -11.88 -1.98 0.70
CA PRO A 14 -13.20 -2.46 0.27
C PRO A 14 -13.14 -3.77 -0.53
N TYR A 15 -12.15 -3.91 -1.41
CA TYR A 15 -11.95 -5.13 -2.19
C TYR A 15 -11.51 -6.34 -1.35
N ASP A 16 -10.73 -6.14 -0.28
CA ASP A 16 -10.36 -7.23 0.62
C ASP A 16 -11.57 -7.71 1.42
N ALA A 17 -12.38 -6.76 1.91
CA ALA A 17 -13.55 -7.07 2.72
C ALA A 17 -14.57 -7.89 1.94
N LEU A 18 -14.68 -7.65 0.63
CA LEU A 18 -15.60 -8.36 -0.27
C LEU A 18 -14.96 -9.53 -1.03
N ALA A 19 -13.67 -9.79 -0.86
CA ALA A 19 -12.99 -10.91 -1.50
C ALA A 19 -13.65 -12.29 -1.24
N PRO A 20 -14.18 -12.58 -0.04
CA PRO A 20 -14.93 -13.84 0.20
C PRO A 20 -16.22 -13.97 -0.63
N ALA A 21 -16.79 -12.86 -1.10
CA ALA A 21 -17.91 -12.84 -2.03
C ALA A 21 -17.48 -12.94 -3.51
N GLY A 22 -16.18 -13.07 -3.79
CA GLY A 22 -15.62 -13.14 -5.13
C GLY A 22 -15.48 -11.78 -5.82
N VAL A 23 -15.60 -10.68 -5.06
CA VAL A 23 -15.46 -9.34 -5.62
C VAL A 23 -13.98 -9.03 -5.82
N THR A 24 -13.66 -8.53 -7.01
CA THR A 24 -12.31 -8.07 -7.38
C THR A 24 -12.40 -6.70 -8.05
N PRO A 25 -11.28 -5.98 -8.23
CA PRO A 25 -11.27 -4.73 -8.99
C PRO A 25 -11.82 -4.88 -10.41
N TRP A 26 -11.74 -6.08 -11.00
CA TRP A 26 -12.26 -6.41 -12.32
C TRP A 26 -13.75 -6.72 -12.37
N THR A 27 -14.42 -6.89 -11.21
CA THR A 27 -15.86 -7.12 -11.14
C THR A 27 -16.59 -5.94 -11.79
N THR A 28 -17.50 -6.17 -12.74
CA THR A 28 -18.15 -5.06 -13.44
C THR A 28 -19.00 -4.23 -12.48
N HIS A 29 -19.29 -2.98 -12.83
CA HIS A 29 -20.18 -2.16 -12.01
C HIS A 29 -21.62 -2.72 -11.98
N ALA A 30 -22.05 -3.41 -13.04
CA ALA A 30 -23.34 -4.08 -13.07
C ALA A 30 -23.39 -5.19 -12.02
N ASP A 31 -22.40 -6.09 -12.02
CA ASP A 31 -22.32 -7.21 -11.07
C ASP A 31 -22.18 -6.72 -9.63
N MET A 32 -21.50 -5.60 -9.39
CA MET A 32 -21.34 -5.01 -8.06
C MET A 32 -22.68 -4.66 -7.38
N ARG A 33 -23.74 -4.41 -8.16
CA ARG A 33 -25.08 -4.14 -7.60
C ARG A 33 -25.68 -5.40 -6.96
N ASP A 34 -25.41 -6.55 -7.56
CA ASP A 34 -25.96 -7.84 -7.14
C ASP A 34 -25.16 -8.51 -6.02
N VAL A 35 -23.95 -8.00 -5.73
CA VAL A 35 -23.09 -8.46 -4.61
C VAL A 35 -23.83 -8.46 -3.28
N SER A 36 -24.75 -7.51 -3.06
CA SER A 36 -25.55 -7.47 -1.83
C SER A 36 -26.38 -8.74 -1.61
N PHE A 37 -26.91 -9.34 -2.68
CA PHE A 37 -27.65 -10.59 -2.60
C PHE A 37 -26.74 -11.78 -2.29
N GLU A 38 -25.54 -11.84 -2.89
CA GLU A 38 -24.55 -12.87 -2.58
C GLU A 38 -24.08 -12.80 -1.13
N LEU A 39 -23.85 -11.58 -0.61
CA LEU A 39 -23.48 -11.38 0.79
C LEU A 39 -24.59 -11.89 1.73
N LEU A 40 -25.86 -11.64 1.42
CA LEU A 40 -26.99 -12.14 2.20
C LEU A 40 -27.11 -13.67 2.10
N ALA A 41 -27.06 -14.22 0.89
CA ALA A 41 -27.18 -15.66 0.65
C ALA A 41 -26.10 -16.46 1.39
N ARG A 42 -24.88 -15.93 1.42
CA ARG A 42 -23.73 -16.56 2.09
C ARG A 42 -23.57 -16.18 3.55
N HIS A 43 -24.49 -15.39 4.12
CA HIS A 43 -24.44 -14.93 5.51
C HIS A 43 -23.16 -14.12 5.83
N LEU A 44 -22.65 -13.40 4.82
CA LEU A 44 -21.47 -12.54 4.88
C LEU A 44 -21.82 -11.05 5.03
N MET A 45 -23.10 -10.71 5.23
CA MET A 45 -23.56 -9.34 5.45
C MET A 45 -23.25 -8.92 6.89
N THR A 46 -22.10 -8.27 7.07
CA THR A 46 -21.60 -7.69 8.31
C THR A 46 -21.51 -6.17 8.14
N PRO A 47 -21.40 -5.37 9.22
CA PRO A 47 -21.23 -3.93 9.08
C PRO A 47 -20.03 -3.54 8.20
N VAL A 48 -18.93 -4.30 8.28
CA VAL A 48 -17.71 -4.07 7.49
C VAL A 48 -17.96 -4.33 6.01
N THR A 49 -18.57 -5.46 5.66
CA THR A 49 -18.85 -5.81 4.26
C THR A 49 -19.95 -4.94 3.67
N GLN A 50 -20.91 -4.50 4.47
CA GLN A 50 -21.91 -3.52 4.05
C GLN A 50 -21.27 -2.17 3.73
N GLN A 51 -20.38 -1.67 4.60
CA GLN A 51 -19.65 -0.43 4.34
C GLN A 51 -18.78 -0.54 3.08
N ALA A 52 -18.05 -1.65 2.92
CA ALA A 52 -17.25 -1.90 1.72
C ALA A 52 -18.12 -1.93 0.45
N TRP A 53 -19.29 -2.56 0.51
CA TRP A 53 -20.26 -2.54 -0.59
C TRP A 53 -20.79 -1.14 -0.88
N ASP A 54 -21.08 -0.33 0.15
CA ASP A 54 -21.51 1.06 -0.03
C ASP A 54 -20.45 1.93 -0.74
N GLU A 55 -19.17 1.69 -0.47
CA GLU A 55 -18.06 2.35 -1.16
C GLU A 55 -17.93 1.92 -2.63
N LEU A 56 -18.24 0.66 -2.96
CA LEU A 56 -18.04 0.13 -4.32
C LEU A 56 -19.30 0.17 -5.22
N ARG A 57 -20.51 0.26 -4.64
CA ARG A 57 -21.77 0.22 -5.39
C ARG A 57 -22.09 1.47 -6.21
N THR A 58 -21.38 2.57 -5.98
CA THR A 58 -21.53 3.81 -6.77
C THR A 58 -20.28 4.05 -7.59
N VAL A 59 -20.44 4.43 -8.86
CA VAL A 59 -19.29 4.66 -9.77
C VAL A 59 -18.33 5.69 -9.18
N ARG A 60 -18.86 6.81 -8.65
CA ARG A 60 -18.03 7.89 -8.11
C ARG A 60 -17.14 7.43 -6.95
N ARG A 61 -17.69 6.71 -5.97
CA ARG A 61 -16.90 6.25 -4.82
C ARG A 61 -15.94 5.14 -5.22
N ARG A 62 -16.39 4.22 -6.08
CA ARG A 62 -15.55 3.16 -6.62
C ARG A 62 -14.32 3.70 -7.34
N LEU A 63 -14.45 4.75 -8.15
CA LEU A 63 -13.31 5.39 -8.81
C LEU A 63 -12.29 5.96 -7.82
N LEU A 64 -12.71 6.41 -6.64
CA LEU A 64 -11.79 6.87 -5.59
C LEU A 64 -11.04 5.69 -4.96
N VAL A 65 -11.69 4.54 -4.80
CA VAL A 65 -11.05 3.30 -4.34
C VAL A 65 -10.07 2.80 -5.40
N ASP A 66 -10.48 2.78 -6.67
CA ASP A 66 -9.67 2.31 -7.80
C ASP A 66 -8.42 3.18 -8.01
N LEU A 67 -8.47 4.48 -7.67
CA LEU A 67 -7.31 5.38 -7.71
C LEU A 67 -6.17 4.90 -6.80
N LEU A 68 -6.50 4.19 -5.72
CA LEU A 68 -5.52 3.66 -4.76
C LEU A 68 -4.96 2.29 -5.19
N LEU A 69 -5.27 1.84 -6.40
CA LEU A 69 -4.82 0.58 -6.96
C LEU A 69 -3.97 0.81 -8.20
N TYR A 70 -2.74 0.31 -8.17
CA TYR A 70 -1.86 0.28 -9.33
C TYR A 70 -2.08 -1.00 -10.11
N ASP A 71 -2.37 -0.85 -11.40
CA ASP A 71 -2.37 -1.97 -12.35
C ASP A 71 -0.94 -2.19 -12.85
N VAL A 72 -0.23 -3.10 -12.19
CA VAL A 72 1.16 -3.45 -12.47
C VAL A 72 1.21 -4.87 -12.99
N ASP A 73 1.82 -5.07 -14.16
CA ASP A 73 2.16 -6.40 -14.67
C ASP A 73 3.40 -6.92 -13.93
N LEU A 74 3.16 -7.74 -12.90
CA LEU A 74 4.23 -8.27 -12.07
C LEU A 74 5.22 -9.15 -12.85
N GLU A 75 4.76 -9.89 -13.87
CA GLU A 75 5.64 -10.78 -14.62
C GLU A 75 6.65 -9.97 -15.45
N ALA A 76 6.21 -8.86 -16.02
CA ALA A 76 7.06 -7.95 -16.78
C ALA A 76 7.96 -7.08 -15.88
N GLU A 77 7.42 -6.58 -14.76
CA GLU A 77 8.07 -5.54 -13.95
C GLU A 77 9.01 -6.11 -12.87
N LEU A 78 8.72 -7.28 -12.29
CA LEU A 78 9.53 -7.86 -11.21
C LEU A 78 11.01 -8.09 -11.61
N PRO A 79 11.33 -8.63 -12.80
CA PRO A 79 12.73 -8.82 -13.20
C PRO A 79 13.51 -7.52 -13.33
N LEU A 80 12.86 -6.44 -13.77
CA LEU A 80 13.45 -5.11 -13.93
C LEU A 80 13.71 -4.47 -12.56
N ALA A 81 12.70 -4.52 -11.68
CA ALA A 81 12.80 -4.02 -10.33
C ALA A 81 13.90 -4.73 -9.53
N ALA A 82 14.02 -6.06 -9.66
CA ALA A 82 15.06 -6.83 -8.99
C ALA A 82 16.47 -6.44 -9.45
N GLN A 83 16.67 -6.24 -10.76
CA GLN A 83 17.96 -5.79 -11.30
C GLN A 83 18.34 -4.40 -10.79
N GLU A 84 17.38 -3.48 -10.75
CA GLU A 84 17.62 -2.13 -10.24
C GLU A 84 17.93 -2.15 -8.74
N LEU A 85 17.21 -2.96 -7.96
CA LEU A 85 17.49 -3.11 -6.53
C LEU A 85 18.90 -3.67 -6.29
N SER A 86 19.33 -4.67 -7.06
CA SER A 86 20.70 -5.20 -7.00
C SER A 86 21.73 -4.11 -7.31
N ARG A 87 21.53 -3.32 -8.37
CA ARG A 87 22.42 -2.19 -8.70
C ARG A 87 22.51 -1.19 -7.54
N LEU A 88 21.38 -0.83 -6.93
CA LEU A 88 21.35 0.12 -5.82
C LEU A 88 22.03 -0.43 -4.57
N ILE A 89 21.88 -1.72 -4.27
CA ILE A 89 22.55 -2.38 -3.15
C ILE A 89 24.06 -2.39 -3.38
N ASP A 90 24.52 -2.75 -4.57
CA ASP A 90 25.95 -2.76 -4.92
C ASP A 90 26.55 -1.35 -4.82
N ALA A 91 25.87 -0.34 -5.39
CA ALA A 91 26.30 1.05 -5.30
C ALA A 91 26.32 1.60 -3.86
N SER A 92 25.42 1.13 -2.99
CA SER A 92 25.38 1.50 -1.57
C SER A 92 26.48 0.80 -0.76
N THR A 93 26.90 -0.39 -1.18
CA THR A 93 28.00 -1.15 -0.57
C THR A 93 29.37 -0.60 -1.00
N GLU A 94 29.44 0.03 -2.18
CA GLU A 94 30.64 0.71 -2.69
C GLU A 94 30.84 2.13 -2.15
N GLN A 95 29.89 2.70 -1.38
CA GLN A 95 30.21 3.86 -0.55
C GLN A 95 31.21 3.39 0.50
N PRO A 96 32.48 3.85 0.47
CA PRO A 96 33.38 3.54 1.56
C PRO A 96 32.73 4.08 2.82
N ASP A 97 32.56 3.20 3.81
CA ASP A 97 32.45 3.64 5.19
C ASP A 97 33.49 4.74 5.33
N ALA A 98 33.03 5.96 5.59
CA ALA A 98 33.93 7.01 6.01
C ALA A 98 34.39 6.67 7.44
N GLU A 99 35.16 5.57 7.57
CA GLU A 99 36.08 5.27 8.66
C GLU A 99 37.28 6.24 8.64
N GLY A 100 37.06 7.47 8.17
CA GLY A 100 37.90 8.58 8.58
C GLY A 100 37.48 8.96 10.00
N PRO A 101 38.42 9.26 10.91
CA PRO A 101 38.06 9.80 12.22
C PRO A 101 37.11 10.97 12.00
N VAL A 102 35.97 10.94 12.70
CA VAL A 102 35.00 12.05 12.70
C VAL A 102 35.81 13.32 13.00
N PRO A 103 35.82 14.34 12.10
CA PRO A 103 36.51 15.58 12.37
C PRO A 103 36.05 16.12 13.73
N GLU A 104 36.99 16.47 14.62
CA GLU A 104 36.70 16.82 16.02
C GLU A 104 35.54 17.83 16.15
N ASP A 105 35.44 18.76 15.20
CA ASP A 105 34.38 19.76 15.09
C ASP A 105 32.96 19.17 15.05
N ARG A 106 32.77 17.99 14.44
CA ARG A 106 31.47 17.30 14.38
C ARG A 106 31.14 16.55 15.68
N ALA A 107 32.15 16.07 16.41
CA ALA A 107 31.95 15.42 17.70
C ALA A 107 31.48 16.43 18.77
N HIS A 108 31.98 17.67 18.72
CA HIS A 108 31.54 18.76 19.60
C HIS A 108 30.09 19.18 19.33
N LEU A 109 29.67 19.25 18.07
CA LEU A 109 28.30 19.60 17.69
C LEU A 109 27.25 18.61 18.20
N VAL A 110 27.56 17.31 18.16
CA VAL A 110 26.66 16.26 18.68
C VAL A 110 26.61 16.29 20.21
N ALA A 111 27.74 16.55 20.88
CA ALA A 111 27.78 16.72 22.33
C ALA A 111 26.94 17.92 22.80
N ASP A 112 26.94 19.02 22.04
CA ASP A 112 26.12 20.20 22.33
C ASP A 112 24.61 19.96 22.05
N LEU A 113 24.28 19.19 21.00
CA LEU A 113 22.89 18.85 20.65
C LEU A 113 22.24 17.81 21.60
N VAL A 114 23.03 16.92 22.20
CA VAL A 114 22.53 15.94 23.18
C VAL A 114 22.37 16.56 24.57
N ARG A 115 22.97 17.72 24.81
CA ARG A 115 22.90 18.45 26.07
C ARG A 115 21.71 19.42 26.14
N PHE A 116 20.55 19.03 25.59
CA PHE A 116 19.29 19.65 25.99
C PHE A 116 18.84 19.04 27.33
N ASP A 117 19.35 19.62 28.42
CA ASP A 117 18.76 19.46 29.75
C ASP A 117 17.59 20.46 29.91
N VAL A 118 16.44 19.89 30.26
CA VAL A 118 15.40 20.32 31.23
C VAL A 118 15.16 21.81 31.46
#